data_AF-A0A1Q8KS93-F1
#
_entry.id   AF-A0A1Q8KS93-F1
#
_cell.length_a   1.000
_cell.length_b   1.000
_cell.length_c   1.000
_cell.angle_alpha   90.00
_cell.angle_beta   90.00
_cell.angle_gamma   90.00
#
_symmetry.space_group_name_H-M   'P 1'
#
loop_
_entity.id
_entity.type
_entity.pdbx_description
1 polymer ?
#
loop_
_entity_poly.entity_id
_entity_poly.type
_entity_poly.pdbx_seq_one_letter_code
_entity_poly.pdbx_strand_id
1 'polypeptide(L)' 'MRVERLTGVYKNVRRDVVVLAYRCSPVAGTPGPRAETSAVEWVSPDEAARRMPPVFAARVADALAAGPPASRAHDGHDLV' A
#
# COMPACT_ATOMS: atom_id res chain seq x y z
N MET A 1 11.67 10.69 -3.54
CA MET A 1 10.23 10.58 -3.88
C MET A 1 9.54 11.88 -3.52
N ARG A 2 8.40 12.17 -4.15
CA ARG A 2 7.50 13.28 -3.80
C ARG A 2 6.20 12.70 -3.28
N VAL A 3 5.76 13.14 -2.10
CA VAL A 3 4.48 12.74 -1.51
C VAL A 3 3.37 13.56 -2.16
N GLU A 4 2.28 12.90 -2.54
CA GLU A 4 1.17 13.54 -3.25
C GLU A 4 -0.06 13.70 -2.35
N ARG A 5 -0.71 12.61 -1.97
CA ARG A 5 -1.92 12.63 -1.15
C ARG A 5 -2.08 11.37 -0.32
N LEU A 6 -2.81 11.48 0.79
CA LEU A 6 -3.31 10.33 1.54
C LEU A 6 -4.34 9.59 0.67
N THR A 7 -4.23 8.27 0.60
CA THR A 7 -5.16 7.42 -0.17
C THR A 7 -5.88 6.40 0.68
N GLY A 8 -5.38 6.08 1.87
CA GLY A 8 -6.14 5.24 2.77
C GLY A 8 -5.60 5.14 4.19
N VAL A 9 -6.50 4.72 5.08
CA VAL A 9 -6.30 4.41 6.49
C VAL A 9 -6.75 2.98 6.74
N TYR A 10 -5.82 2.10 7.10
CA TYR A 10 -6.03 0.67 7.25
C TYR A 10 -5.79 0.27 8.70
N LYS A 11 -6.83 -0.23 9.38
CA LYS A 11 -6.79 -0.51 10.81
C LYS A 11 -6.73 -2.01 11.05
N ASN A 12 -5.68 -2.48 11.72
CA ASN A 12 -5.66 -3.79 12.35
C ASN A 12 -5.93 -3.62 13.85
N VAL A 13 -7.21 -3.61 14.19
CA VAL A 13 -7.67 -3.37 15.58
C VAL A 13 -7.29 -4.51 16.52
N ARG A 14 -7.04 -5.73 16.01
CA ARG A 14 -6.56 -6.85 16.84
C ARG A 14 -5.11 -6.68 17.26
N ARG A 15 -4.36 -5.83 16.57
CA ARG A 15 -2.95 -5.55 16.83
C ARG A 15 -2.72 -4.10 17.26
N ASP A 16 -3.77 -3.31 17.48
CA ASP A 16 -3.70 -1.88 17.79
C ASP A 16 -2.83 -1.07 16.80
N VAL A 17 -2.91 -1.42 15.51
CA VAL A 17 -2.09 -0.81 14.46
C VAL A 17 -2.98 -0.07 13.46
N VAL A 18 -2.57 1.15 13.11
CA VAL A 18 -3.15 1.94 12.01
C VAL A 18 -2.05 2.23 10.98
N VAL A 19 -2.34 1.95 9.71
CA VAL A 19 -1.47 2.25 8.58
C VAL A 19 -2.07 3.38 7.76
N LEU A 20 -1.27 4.42 7.50
CA LEU A 20 -1.60 5.49 6.56
C LEU A 20 -0.86 5.26 5.24
N ALA A 21 -1.60 5.16 4.14
CA ALA A 21 -1.02 5.00 2.82
C ALA A 21 -1.05 6.33 2.06
N TYR A 22 0.11 6.75 1.57
CA TYR A 22 0.26 7.92 0.71
C TYR A 22 0.66 7.49 -0.69
N ARG A 23 0.05 8.13 -1.70
CA ARG A 23 0.54 8.04 -3.07
C ARG A 23 1.76 8.94 -3.22
N CYS A 24 2.80 8.39 -3.83
CA CYS A 24 4.05 9.08 -4.10
C CYS A 24 4.45 8.90 -5.56
N SER A 25 5.21 9.85 -6.09
CA SER A 25 5.91 9.72 -7.37
C SER A 25 7.43 9.60 -7.15
N PRO A 26 8.12 8.77 -7.96
CA PRO A 26 9.58 8.77 -7.98
C PRO A 26 10.07 10.14 -8.49
N VAL A 27 11.17 10.64 -7.92
CA VAL A 27 11.79 11.91 -8.33
C VAL A 27 13.20 11.67 -8.83
N ALA A 28 13.98 10.89 -8.07
CA ALA A 28 15.34 10.49 -8.40
C ALA A 28 15.69 9.22 -7.59
N GLY A 29 16.82 8.61 -7.95
CA GLY A 29 17.35 7.39 -7.33
C GLY A 29 16.88 6.11 -8.01
N THR A 30 17.66 5.04 -7.82
CA THR A 30 17.34 3.71 -8.34
C THR A 30 16.85 2.83 -7.17
N PRO A 31 15.62 2.29 -7.23
CA PRO A 31 15.14 1.36 -6.21
C PRO A 31 16.00 0.10 -6.18
N GLY A 32 16.21 -0.45 -4.98
CA GLY A 32 16.98 -1.68 -4.83
C GLY A 32 17.04 -2.16 -3.37
N PRO A 33 17.63 -3.35 -3.15
CA PRO A 33 17.75 -3.96 -1.82
C PRO A 33 18.45 -3.06 -0.79
N ARG A 34 18.05 -3.24 0.48
CA ARG A 34 18.58 -2.56 1.68
C ARG A 34 18.63 -3.58 2.82
N ALA A 35 19.13 -3.18 4.00
CA ALA A 35 19.16 -4.04 5.19
C ALA A 35 17.78 -4.67 5.51
N GLU A 36 16.70 -3.94 5.27
CA GLU A 36 15.31 -4.38 5.55
C GLU A 36 14.53 -4.76 4.28
N THR A 37 15.17 -4.80 3.10
CA THR A 37 14.47 -5.00 1.81
C THR A 37 15.26 -5.95 0.94
N SER A 38 14.70 -7.13 0.64
CA SER A 38 15.37 -8.17 -0.13
C SER A 38 15.32 -7.95 -1.65
N ALA A 39 14.26 -7.33 -2.16
CA ALA A 39 14.06 -7.04 -3.58
C ALA A 39 13.11 -5.85 -3.78
N VAL A 40 13.25 -5.18 -4.93
CA VAL A 40 12.32 -4.12 -5.36
C VAL A 40 12.05 -4.26 -6.86
N GLU A 41 10.77 -4.31 -7.23
CA GLU A 41 10.32 -4.44 -8.61
C GLU A 41 9.17 -3.45 -8.88
N TRP A 42 9.11 -2.94 -10.10
CA TRP A 42 7.91 -2.25 -10.59
C TRP A 42 6.99 -3.28 -11.22
N VAL A 43 5.75 -3.33 -10.75
CA VAL A 43 4.73 -4.27 -11.23
C VAL A 43 3.46 -3.54 -11.62
N SER A 44 2.66 -4.16 -12.49
CA SER A 44 1.33 -3.66 -12.81
C SER A 44 0.38 -3.80 -11.61
N PRO A 45 -0.71 -2.99 -11.53
CA PRO A 45 -1.70 -3.12 -10.47
C PRO A 45 -2.30 -4.53 -10.34
N ASP A 46 -2.61 -5.18 -11.47
CA ASP A 46 -3.19 -6.53 -11.49
C ASP A 46 -2.20 -7.57 -10.95
N GLU A 47 -0.92 -7.39 -11.26
CA GLU A 47 0.13 -8.26 -10.74
C GLU A 47 0.35 -8.07 -9.24
N ALA A 48 0.33 -6.83 -8.76
CA ALA A 48 0.36 -6.55 -7.33
C ALA A 48 -0.82 -7.23 -6.62
N ALA A 49 -2.03 -7.13 -7.18
CA ALA A 49 -3.22 -7.77 -6.63
C ALA A 49 -3.11 -9.30 -6.55
N ARG A 50 -2.47 -9.95 -7.53
CA ARG A 50 -2.23 -11.41 -7.51
C ARG A 50 -1.14 -11.85 -6.54
N ARG A 51 -0.11 -11.03 -6.34
CA ARG A 51 1.06 -11.36 -5.50
C ARG A 51 0.82 -11.10 -4.00
N MET A 52 -0.17 -10.28 -3.66
CA MET A 52 -0.39 -9.77 -2.31
C MET A 52 -1.60 -10.40 -1.61
N PRO A 53 -1.57 -10.54 -0.27
CA PRO A 53 -2.77 -10.79 0.52
C PRO A 53 -3.87 -9.74 0.24
N PRO A 54 -5.16 -10.11 0.36
CA PRO A 54 -6.29 -9.25 0.00
C PRO A 54 -6.25 -7.83 0.59
N VAL A 55 -5.87 -7.70 1.86
CA VAL A 55 -5.73 -6.38 2.51
C VAL A 55 -4.70 -5.48 1.82
N PHE A 56 -3.56 -6.02 1.40
CA PHE A 56 -2.49 -5.24 0.79
C PHE A 56 -2.82 -4.92 -0.68
N ALA A 57 -3.46 -5.84 -1.39
CA ALA A 57 -4.01 -5.59 -2.72
C ALA A 57 -5.03 -4.44 -2.70
N ALA A 58 -5.91 -4.39 -1.69
CA ALA A 58 -6.86 -3.30 -1.51
C ALA A 58 -6.16 -1.93 -1.37
N ARG A 59 -5.00 -1.87 -0.69
CA ARG A 59 -4.22 -0.62 -0.57
C ARG A 59 -3.75 -0.10 -1.92
N VAL A 60 -3.34 -0.99 -2.82
CA VAL A 60 -2.91 -0.63 -4.18
C VAL A 60 -4.10 -0.12 -4.99
N ALA A 61 -5.23 -0.83 -4.96
CA ALA A 61 -6.45 -0.42 -5.65
C ALA A 61 -6.95 0.95 -5.17
N ASP A 62 -7.01 1.18 -3.85
CA ASP A 62 -7.43 2.45 -3.26
C ASP A 62 -6.46 3.60 -3.64
N ALA A 63 -5.15 3.33 -3.76
CA ALA A 63 -4.17 4.34 -4.16
C ALA A 63 -4.31 4.81 -5.63
N LEU A 64 -4.89 3.96 -6.47
CA LEU A 64 -5.14 4.23 -7.88
C LEU A 64 -6.54 4.81 -8.12
N ALA A 65 -7.48 4.56 -7.22
CA ALA A 65 -8.82 5.13 -7.27
C ALA A 65 -8.81 6.66 -7.16
N ALA A 66 -9.80 7.27 -7.81
CA ALA A 66 -10.14 8.67 -7.60
C ALA A 66 -11.10 8.78 -6.39
N GLY A 67 -10.97 9.86 -5.63
CA GLY A 67 -11.87 10.15 -4.50
C GLY A 67 -11.15 10.33 -3.16
N PRO A 68 -11.92 10.37 -2.06
CA PRO A 68 -11.38 10.55 -0.72
C PRO A 68 -10.57 9.31 -0.27
N PRO A 69 -9.71 9.45 0.75
CA PRO A 69 -8.97 8.33 1.30
C PRO A 69 -9.89 7.20 1.77
N ALA A 70 -9.56 5.96 1.44
CA ALA A 70 -10.29 4.79 1.93
C ALA A 70 -10.10 4.63 3.44
N SER A 71 -11.11 4.12 4.16
CA SER A 71 -10.98 3.74 5.57
C SER A 71 -11.45 2.30 5.74
N ARG A 72 -10.53 1.37 6.01
CA ARG A 72 -10.82 -0.08 6.06
C ARG A 72 -10.28 -0.73 7.33
N ALA A 73 -10.98 -1.71 7.89
CA ALA A 73 -10.43 -2.58 8.92
C ALA A 73 -9.96 -3.90 8.29
N HIS A 74 -9.03 -4.58 8.96
CA HIS A 74 -8.47 -5.84 8.47
C HIS A 74 -7.85 -6.64 9.61
N ASP A 75 -7.66 -7.94 9.41
CA ASP A 75 -6.96 -8.81 10.36
C ASP A 75 -5.47 -9.03 10.02
N GLY A 76 -5.04 -8.56 8.84
CA GLY A 76 -3.68 -8.69 8.33
C GLY A 76 -3.59 -9.59 7.09
N HIS A 77 -4.67 -10.30 6.76
CA HIS A 77 -4.84 -11.03 5.52
C HIS A 77 -6.05 -10.47 4.75
N ASP A 78 -7.20 -10.42 5.42
CA ASP A 78 -8.48 -10.05 4.83
C ASP A 78 -8.98 -8.71 5.37
N LEU A 79 -9.85 -8.08 4.57
CA LEU A 79 -10.65 -6.95 5.05
C LEU A 79 -11.73 -7.45 6.00
N VAL A 80 -12.03 -6.67 7.04
CA VAL A 80 -13.03 -6.97 8.08
C VAL A 80 -13.97 -5.79 8.25
#